data_AF-A0A2H5WYZ6-F1
#
_entry.id   AF-A0A2H5WYZ6-F1
#
_cell.length_a   1.000
_cell.length_b   1.000
_cell.length_c   1.000
_cell.angle_alpha   90.00
_cell.angle_beta   90.00
_cell.angle_gamma   90.00
#
_symmetry.space_group_name_H-M   'P 1'
#
loop_
_entity.id
_entity.type
_entity.pdbx_description
1 polymer ?
#
loop_
_entity_poly.entity_id
_entity_poly.type
_entity_poly.pdbx_seq_one_letter_code
_entity_poly.pdbx_strand_id
1 'polypeptide(L)'
;MRTVLLIIGAIAVFLCIACGAGLYFFGRHTVQGVQAISQTGERFLTALQTGDFKTAAQLIAPTARATYTEAELRKRWGILENAIGKVRGWSVQNYEIRAGTAGDVGTLKMLVQGDKGSGIVEFTLKPEGARWLITELHFGW
;
A
#
# COMPACT_ATOMS: atom_id res chain seq x y z
N MET A 1 -28.86 -36.59 -30.48
CA MET A 1 -28.60 -36.69 -29.02
C MET A 1 -27.11 -36.66 -28.66
N ARG A 2 -26.24 -37.46 -29.30
CA ARG A 2 -24.79 -37.53 -29.01
C ARG A 2 -24.03 -36.19 -29.22
N THR A 3 -24.41 -35.38 -30.19
CA THR A 3 -23.78 -34.07 -30.49
C THR A 3 -24.15 -32.98 -29.47
N VAL A 4 -25.35 -33.03 -28.89
CA VAL A 4 -25.84 -32.04 -27.91
C VAL A 4 -25.16 -32.24 -26.54
N LEU A 5 -24.90 -33.49 -26.15
CA LEU A 5 -24.16 -33.84 -24.92
C LEU A 5 -22.71 -33.35 -24.96
N LEU A 6 -22.04 -33.38 -26.11
CA LEU A 6 -20.68 -32.88 -26.27
C LEU A 6 -20.58 -31.35 -26.15
N ILE A 7 -21.58 -30.62 -26.65
CA ILE A 7 -21.61 -29.15 -26.58
C ILE A 7 -21.86 -28.70 -25.13
N ILE A 8 -22.79 -29.33 -24.42
CA ILE A 8 -23.07 -29.01 -23.01
C ILE A 8 -21.85 -29.33 -22.12
N GLY A 9 -21.19 -30.46 -22.35
CA GLY A 9 -19.95 -30.81 -21.65
C GLY A 9 -18.81 -29.83 -21.93
N ALA A 10 -18.65 -29.39 -23.18
CA ALA A 10 -17.63 -28.41 -23.56
C ALA A 10 -17.87 -27.03 -22.93
N ILE A 11 -19.12 -26.56 -22.87
CA ILE A 11 -19.49 -25.28 -22.25
C ILE A 11 -19.23 -25.30 -20.75
N ALA A 12 -19.57 -26.40 -20.06
CA ALA A 12 -19.32 -26.54 -18.62
C ALA A 12 -17.82 -26.51 -18.27
N VAL A 13 -16.98 -27.17 -19.08
CA VAL A 13 -15.52 -27.14 -18.91
C VAL A 13 -14.95 -25.74 -19.17
N PHE A 14 -15.44 -25.03 -20.18
CA PHE A 14 -14.99 -23.66 -20.49
C PHE A 14 -15.33 -22.67 -19.36
N LEU A 15 -16.51 -22.81 -18.74
CA LEU A 15 -16.93 -22.00 -17.59
C LEU A 15 -16.06 -22.25 -16.34
N CYS A 16 -15.69 -23.51 -16.07
CA CYS A 16 -14.78 -23.84 -14.97
C CYS A 16 -13.37 -23.27 -15.17
N ILE A 17 -12.85 -23.30 -16.42
CA ILE A 17 -11.54 -22.73 -16.75
C ILE A 17 -11.58 -21.20 -16.65
N ALA A 18 -12.67 -20.55 -17.09
CA ALA A 18 -12.86 -19.11 -16.96
C ALA A 18 -12.94 -18.65 -15.48
N CYS A 19 -13.61 -19.41 -14.61
CA CYS A 19 -13.63 -19.13 -13.17
C CYS A 19 -12.24 -19.31 -12.52
N GLY A 20 -11.49 -20.35 -12.90
CA GLY A 20 -10.13 -20.60 -12.39
C GLY A 20 -9.13 -19.53 -12.84
N ALA A 21 -9.19 -19.12 -14.11
CA ALA A 21 -8.34 -18.05 -14.65
C ALA A 21 -8.65 -16.68 -14.04
N GLY A 22 -9.94 -16.37 -13.83
CA GLY A 22 -10.38 -15.14 -13.15
C GLY A 22 -9.83 -15.04 -11.73
N LEU A 23 -9.98 -16.10 -10.92
CA LEU A 23 -9.46 -16.13 -9.55
C LEU A 23 -7.92 -16.04 -9.49
N TYR A 24 -7.21 -16.68 -10.43
CA TYR A 24 -5.75 -16.63 -10.47
C TYR A 24 -5.21 -15.24 -10.85
N PHE A 25 -5.85 -14.56 -11.81
CA PHE A 25 -5.48 -13.19 -12.19
C PHE A 25 -5.82 -12.18 -11.08
N PHE A 26 -6.99 -12.31 -10.45
CA PHE A 26 -7.35 -11.46 -9.30
C PHE A 26 -6.39 -11.68 -8.12
N GLY A 27 -6.08 -12.94 -7.78
CA GLY A 27 -5.15 -13.25 -6.69
C GLY A 27 -3.74 -12.70 -6.92
N ARG A 28 -3.19 -12.79 -8.14
CA ARG A 28 -1.86 -12.22 -8.44
C ARG A 28 -1.83 -10.70 -8.39
N HIS A 29 -2.86 -10.03 -8.94
CA HIS A 29 -2.93 -8.57 -8.90
C HIS A 29 -3.02 -8.04 -7.47
N THR A 30 -3.82 -8.70 -6.61
CA THR A 30 -3.93 -8.31 -5.20
C THR A 30 -2.62 -8.53 -4.46
N VAL A 31 -1.95 -9.68 -4.61
CA VAL A 31 -0.67 -9.96 -3.91
C VAL A 31 0.45 -9.02 -4.37
N GLN A 32 0.55 -8.74 -5.67
CA GLN A 32 1.55 -7.80 -6.19
C GLN A 32 1.30 -6.36 -5.72
N GLY A 33 0.04 -5.93 -5.67
CA GLY A 33 -0.34 -4.63 -5.12
C GLY A 33 0.07 -4.51 -3.64
N VAL A 34 -0.18 -5.55 -2.84
CA VAL A 34 0.16 -5.58 -1.40
C VAL A 34 1.65 -5.45 -1.18
N GLN A 35 2.45 -6.18 -1.95
CA GLN A 35 3.91 -6.10 -1.86
C GLN A 35 4.40 -4.70 -2.26
N ALA A 36 3.81 -4.10 -3.30
CA ALA A 36 4.20 -2.78 -3.77
C ALA A 36 3.88 -1.67 -2.76
N ILE A 37 2.68 -1.67 -2.16
CA ILE A 37 2.31 -0.65 -1.15
C ILE A 37 3.17 -0.78 0.12
N SER A 38 3.46 -2.02 0.54
CA SER A 38 4.30 -2.28 1.73
C SER A 38 5.73 -1.78 1.49
N GLN A 39 6.30 -2.06 0.31
CA GLN A 39 7.62 -1.57 -0.07
C GLN A 39 7.68 -0.03 -0.12
N THR A 40 6.63 0.63 -0.63
CA THR A 40 6.57 2.10 -0.60
C THR A 40 6.56 2.63 0.83
N GLY A 41 5.74 2.05 1.72
CA GLY A 41 5.67 2.44 3.14
C GLY A 41 7.00 2.23 3.88
N GLU A 42 7.63 1.07 3.71
CA GLU A 42 8.94 0.77 4.31
C GLU A 42 10.04 1.71 3.83
N ARG A 43 10.12 1.97 2.52
CA ARG A 43 11.08 2.94 1.96
C ARG A 43 10.85 4.33 2.50
N PHE A 44 9.59 4.73 2.67
CA PHE A 44 9.24 6.01 3.24
C PHE A 44 9.70 6.12 4.69
N LEU A 45 9.36 5.16 5.55
CA LEU A 45 9.79 5.16 6.96
C LEU A 45 11.31 5.08 7.10
N THR A 46 11.98 4.30 6.26
CA THR A 46 13.45 4.25 6.21
C THR A 46 14.04 5.62 5.88
N ALA A 47 13.50 6.31 4.88
CA ALA A 47 13.95 7.64 4.49
C ALA A 47 13.73 8.68 5.61
N LEU A 48 12.62 8.60 6.35
CA LEU A 48 12.40 9.45 7.52
C LEU A 48 13.40 9.13 8.65
N GLN A 49 13.64 7.85 8.93
CA GLN A 49 14.55 7.42 9.98
C GLN A 49 16.01 7.83 9.70
N THR A 50 16.45 7.79 8.45
CA THR A 50 17.80 8.22 8.04
C THR A 50 17.92 9.73 7.83
N GLY A 51 16.82 10.49 7.95
CA GLY A 51 16.79 11.93 7.73
C GLY A 51 16.79 12.35 6.26
N ASP A 52 16.63 11.41 5.32
CA ASP A 52 16.49 11.67 3.89
C ASP A 52 15.04 12.07 3.52
N PHE A 53 14.63 13.24 4.01
CA PHE A 53 13.30 13.78 3.77
C PHE A 53 13.03 14.09 2.29
N LYS A 54 14.08 14.29 1.50
CA LYS A 54 13.98 14.48 0.05
C LYS A 54 13.50 13.20 -0.62
N THR A 55 14.10 12.05 -0.31
CA THR A 55 13.64 10.76 -0.81
C THR A 55 12.23 10.43 -0.31
N ALA A 56 11.92 10.73 0.95
CA ALA A 56 10.56 10.57 1.48
C ALA A 56 9.53 11.38 0.68
N ALA A 57 9.83 12.65 0.37
CA ALA A 57 8.97 13.52 -0.43
C ALA A 57 8.78 13.03 -1.88
N GLN A 58 9.76 12.32 -2.46
CA GLN A 58 9.63 11.72 -3.80
C GLN A 58 8.64 10.55 -3.85
N LEU A 59 8.36 9.90 -2.71
CA LEU A 59 7.35 8.84 -2.60
C LEU A 59 5.93 9.38 -2.42
N ILE A 60 5.77 10.69 -2.19
CA ILE A 60 4.49 11.38 -2.17
C ILE A 60 4.04 11.69 -3.61
N ALA A 61 2.77 11.43 -3.88
CA ALA A 61 2.12 11.75 -5.15
C ALA A 61 2.20 13.26 -5.44
N PRO A 62 2.40 13.69 -6.70
CA PRO A 62 2.52 15.12 -7.05
C PRO A 62 1.38 15.98 -6.50
N THR A 63 0.16 15.45 -6.50
CA THR A 63 -1.06 16.12 -6.00
C THR A 63 -1.02 16.43 -4.51
N ALA A 64 -0.20 15.71 -3.73
CA ALA A 64 -0.11 15.85 -2.27
C ALA A 64 1.20 16.49 -1.79
N ARG A 65 2.16 16.77 -2.70
CA ARG A 65 3.47 17.36 -2.35
C ARG A 65 3.39 18.77 -1.78
N ALA A 66 2.35 19.53 -2.13
CA ALA A 66 2.11 20.85 -1.54
C ALA A 66 1.82 20.75 -0.03
N THR A 67 1.22 19.65 0.42
CA THR A 67 0.91 19.38 1.83
C THR A 67 2.10 18.72 2.54
N TYR A 68 2.68 17.67 1.93
CA TYR A 68 3.76 16.89 2.53
C TYR A 68 5.14 17.33 2.02
N THR A 69 5.49 18.59 2.31
CA THR A 69 6.84 19.12 2.03
C THR A 69 7.89 18.47 2.93
N GLU A 70 9.18 18.55 2.55
CA GLU A 70 10.27 18.04 3.40
C GLU A 70 10.23 18.60 4.83
N ALA A 71 9.94 19.90 4.97
CA ALA A 71 9.84 20.58 6.26
C ALA A 71 8.66 20.03 7.10
N GLU A 72 7.51 19.81 6.48
CA GLU A 72 6.33 19.26 7.16
C GLU A 72 6.55 17.79 7.54
N LEU A 73 7.17 16.99 6.68
CA LEU A 73 7.54 15.60 6.99
C LEU A 73 8.51 15.54 8.17
N ARG A 74 9.54 16.39 8.18
CA ARG A 74 10.48 16.49 9.30
C ARG A 74 9.79 16.87 10.60
N LYS A 75 8.89 17.86 10.55
CA LYS A 75 8.11 18.28 11.72
C LYS A 75 7.24 17.15 12.26
N ARG A 76 6.45 16.48 11.41
CA ARG A 76 5.56 15.37 11.82
C ARG A 76 6.34 14.19 12.37
N TRP A 77 7.45 13.83 11.72
CA TRP A 77 8.35 12.79 12.22
C TRP A 77 8.95 13.14 13.58
N GLY A 78 9.39 14.40 13.77
CA GLY A 78 9.87 14.87 15.05
C GLY A 78 8.82 14.82 16.16
N ILE A 79 7.56 15.12 15.84
CA ILE A 79 6.44 14.98 16.80
C ILE A 79 6.25 13.51 17.20
N LEU A 80 6.27 12.59 16.23
CA LEU A 80 6.20 11.16 16.50
C LEU A 80 7.36 10.70 17.40
N GLU A 81 8.60 11.00 17.03
CA GLU A 81 9.78 10.60 17.82
C GLU A 81 9.80 11.22 19.22
N ASN A 82 9.26 12.42 19.40
CA ASN A 82 9.11 13.02 20.72
C ASN A 82 8.13 12.24 21.59
N ALA A 83 7.06 11.71 20.99
CA ALA A 83 6.05 10.92 21.69
C ALA A 83 6.54 9.50 22.01
N ILE A 84 7.11 8.79 21.03
CA ILE A 84 7.42 7.35 21.14
C ILE A 84 8.90 7.07 21.41
N GLY A 85 9.75 8.10 21.46
CA GLY A 85 11.20 7.95 21.47
C GLY A 85 11.79 7.74 20.07
N LYS A 86 13.10 7.53 20.00
CA LYS A 86 13.77 7.25 18.72
C LYS A 86 13.25 5.96 18.11
N VAL A 87 12.92 6.01 16.82
CA VAL A 87 12.36 4.85 16.10
C VAL A 87 13.42 3.77 15.94
N ARG A 88 13.05 2.53 16.30
CA ARG A 88 13.88 1.32 16.23
C ARG A 88 13.45 0.36 15.13
N GLY A 89 12.17 0.36 14.78
CA GLY A 89 11.64 -0.50 13.74
C GLY A 89 10.17 -0.27 13.49
N TRP A 90 9.63 -1.01 12.53
CA TRP A 90 8.22 -0.99 12.18
C TRP A 90 7.77 -2.35 11.66
N SER A 91 6.46 -2.57 11.72
CA SER A 91 5.81 -3.76 11.17
C SER A 91 4.50 -3.39 10.50
N VAL A 92 4.13 -4.12 9.46
CA VAL A 92 2.81 -4.00 8.84
C VAL A 92 1.77 -4.55 9.81
N GLN A 93 0.77 -3.72 10.15
CA GLN A 93 -0.30 -4.09 11.07
C GLN A 93 -1.57 -4.45 10.30
N ASN A 94 -1.89 -3.67 9.27
CA ASN A 94 -3.01 -3.94 8.37
C ASN A 94 -2.71 -3.38 6.97
N TYR A 95 -3.30 -3.98 5.95
CA TYR A 95 -3.33 -3.42 4.60
C TYR A 95 -4.68 -3.74 3.95
N GLU A 96 -5.09 -2.88 3.03
CA GLU A 96 -6.29 -3.10 2.24
C GLU A 96 -6.09 -2.50 0.84
N ILE A 97 -6.51 -3.21 -0.20
CA ILE A 97 -6.56 -2.66 -1.55
C ILE A 97 -8.00 -2.74 -2.02
N ARG A 98 -8.58 -1.58 -2.34
CA ARG A 98 -9.92 -1.44 -2.89
C ARG A 98 -9.79 -1.05 -4.35
N ALA A 99 -10.27 -1.93 -5.23
CA ALA A 99 -10.44 -1.59 -6.64
C ALA A 99 -11.78 -0.85 -6.81
N GLY A 100 -11.75 0.30 -7.49
CA GLY A 100 -12.92 1.15 -7.69
C GLY A 100 -12.99 1.73 -9.10
N THR A 101 -14.13 2.31 -9.45
CA THR A 101 -14.35 2.97 -10.76
C THR A 101 -13.47 4.21 -10.96
N ALA A 102 -12.98 4.81 -9.86
CA ALA A 102 -12.05 5.93 -9.86
C ALA A 102 -10.56 5.50 -9.79
N GLY A 103 -10.27 4.21 -9.94
CA GLY A 103 -8.96 3.61 -9.80
C GLY A 103 -8.77 2.89 -8.46
N ASP A 104 -7.65 2.16 -8.35
CA ASP A 104 -7.32 1.40 -7.15
C ASP A 104 -6.82 2.32 -6.03
N VAL A 105 -7.21 2.00 -4.80
CA VAL A 105 -6.74 2.69 -3.59
C VAL A 105 -6.22 1.67 -2.61
N GLY A 106 -4.99 1.88 -2.15
CA GLY A 106 -4.34 1.07 -1.14
C GLY A 106 -4.32 1.82 0.19
N THR A 107 -4.67 1.16 1.28
CA THR A 107 -4.39 1.64 2.63
C THR A 107 -3.38 0.72 3.28
N LEU A 108 -2.40 1.31 3.97
CA LEU A 108 -1.38 0.58 4.71
C LEU A 108 -1.27 1.19 6.10
N LYS A 109 -1.34 0.36 7.13
CA LYS A 109 -1.16 0.75 8.52
C LYS A 109 0.06 0.06 9.07
N MET A 110 1.04 0.86 9.52
CA MET A 110 2.28 0.37 10.10
C MET A 110 2.36 0.74 11.57
N LEU A 111 2.71 -0.24 12.40
CA LEU A 111 3.09 -0.01 13.79
C LEU A 111 4.57 0.38 13.82
N VAL A 112 4.88 1.55 14.38
CA VAL A 112 6.23 2.06 14.53
C VAL A 112 6.64 1.93 15.99
N GLN A 113 7.74 1.25 16.25
CA GLN A 113 8.28 1.03 17.60
C GLN A 113 9.41 2.01 17.87
N GLY A 114 9.31 2.74 18.97
CA GLY A 114 10.37 3.59 19.49
C GLY A 114 10.81 3.20 20.90
N ASP A 115 11.84 3.87 21.40
CA ASP A 115 12.45 3.57 22.70
C ASP A 115 11.53 3.76 23.91
N LYS A 116 10.47 4.56 23.79
CA LYS A 116 9.55 4.91 24.89
C LYS A 116 8.14 4.37 24.71
N GLY A 117 7.81 3.88 23.51
CA GLY A 117 6.46 3.45 23.18
C GLY A 117 6.32 3.09 21.71
N SER A 118 5.09 3.03 21.24
CA SER A 118 4.76 2.72 19.85
C SER A 118 3.78 3.73 19.28
N GLY A 119 3.92 4.02 18.00
CA GLY A 119 2.98 4.83 17.23
C GLY A 119 2.50 4.10 16.00
N ILE A 120 1.64 4.77 15.24
CA ILE A 120 1.02 4.26 14.04
C ILE A 120 1.29 5.25 12.92
N VAL A 121 1.65 4.72 11.74
CA VAL A 121 1.66 5.50 10.51
C VAL A 121 0.72 4.84 9.51
N GLU A 122 -0.28 5.61 9.10
CA GLU A 122 -1.28 5.20 8.12
C GLU A 122 -1.03 5.92 6.80
N PHE A 123 -1.03 5.15 5.73
CA PHE A 123 -0.79 5.60 4.36
C PHE A 123 -2.05 5.33 3.53
N THR A 124 -2.48 6.33 2.78
CA THR A 124 -3.33 6.13 1.60
C THR A 124 -2.45 6.23 0.36
N LEU A 125 -2.49 5.22 -0.50
CA LEU A 125 -1.70 5.13 -1.72
C LEU A 125 -2.61 4.95 -2.93
N LYS A 126 -2.18 5.54 -4.05
CA LYS A 126 -2.80 5.31 -5.37
C LYS A 126 -1.74 4.91 -6.39
N PRO A 127 -2.09 4.10 -7.40
CA PRO A 127 -1.19 3.78 -8.49
C PRO A 127 -0.97 5.02 -9.38
N GLU A 128 0.28 5.30 -9.70
CA GLU A 128 0.71 6.30 -10.68
C GLU A 128 1.73 5.63 -11.61
N GLY A 129 1.26 5.23 -12.80
CA GLY A 129 2.02 4.36 -13.70
C GLY A 129 2.30 3.00 -13.06
N ALA A 130 3.58 2.62 -12.96
CA ALA A 130 4.02 1.36 -12.36
C ALA A 130 4.28 1.45 -10.84
N ARG A 131 4.05 2.61 -10.22
CA ARG A 131 4.40 2.86 -8.80
C ARG A 131 3.16 3.14 -7.99
N TRP A 132 3.20 2.77 -6.72
CA TRP A 132 2.23 3.24 -5.73
C TRP A 132 2.82 4.43 -4.98
N LEU A 133 2.14 5.57 -5.03
CA LEU A 133 2.57 6.80 -4.38
C LEU A 133 1.61 7.18 -3.26
N ILE A 134 2.15 7.80 -2.22
CA ILE A 134 1.41 8.21 -1.03
C ILE A 134 0.62 9.48 -1.35
N THR A 135 -0.70 9.42 -1.22
CA THR A 135 -1.60 10.57 -1.39
C THR A 135 -2.01 11.17 -0.06
N GLU A 136 -2.09 10.37 1.00
CA GLU A 136 -2.43 10.82 2.34
C GLU A 136 -1.57 10.10 3.39
N LEU A 137 -1.27 10.81 4.47
CA LEU A 137 -0.38 10.35 5.52
C LEU A 137 -0.88 10.82 6.89
N HIS A 138 -1.04 9.87 7.81
CA HIS A 138 -1.48 10.11 9.17
C HIS A 138 -0.51 9.48 10.18
N PHE A 139 -0.13 10.25 11.20
CA PHE A 139 0.73 9.81 12.31
C PHE A 139 -0.11 9.81 13.58
N GLY A 140 -0.14 8.68 14.30
CA GLY A 140 -0.79 8.54 15.61
C GLY A 140 0.14 7.90 16.64
N TRP A 141 -0.14 8.06 17.93
CA TRP A 141 0.64 7.53 19.05
C TRP A 141 -0.19 7.46 20.33
#